data_AF-A0AAN7WWC0-F1
#
_entry.id   AF-A0AAN7WWC0-F1
#
_cell.length_a   1.000
_cell.length_b   1.000
_cell.length_c   1.000
_cell.angle_alpha   90.00
_cell.angle_beta   90.00
_cell.angle_gamma   90.00
#
_symmetry.space_group_name_H-M   'P 1'
#
loop_
_entity.id
_entity.type
_entity.pdbx_description
1 polymer ?
#
loop_
_entity_poly.entity_id
_entity_poly.type
_entity_poly.pdbx_seq_one_letter_code
_entity_poly.pdbx_strand_id
1 'polypeptide(L)'
;MDSYSLLYSSSHRTGLLSGFQRLRAQTNMCDVVLEAGGVYFPCHRALLASSSEYFWALFGETTLERLAGSVSLPAITPEGLEAILDFLYSGWLRISTPSLPAVLEAARYLQVETAVSICESFMTDGLNALNCCCYANLAEHHSLRDVLEAANQTIAVEMRHCCKKAGMIFSG
;
A
#
# COMPACT_ATOMS: atom_id res chain seq x y z
N MET A 1 15.88 -46.51 7.64
CA MET A 1 15.27 -45.17 7.65
C MET A 1 16.18 -44.30 6.81
N ASP A 2 15.73 -43.93 5.62
CA ASP A 2 16.53 -43.09 4.74
C ASP A 2 16.72 -41.71 5.38
N SER A 3 17.98 -41.29 5.56
CA SER A 3 18.27 -39.95 6.06
C SER A 3 18.05 -38.95 4.94
N TYR A 4 17.18 -37.96 5.14
CA TYR A 4 17.04 -36.82 4.22
C TYR A 4 17.66 -35.56 4.82
N SER A 5 18.07 -34.63 3.95
CA SER A 5 18.59 -33.30 4.34
C SER A 5 17.70 -32.20 3.76
N LEU A 6 17.36 -31.20 4.57
CA LEU A 6 16.61 -30.00 4.16
C LEU A 6 17.58 -28.82 4.04
N LEU A 7 17.70 -28.23 2.85
CA LEU A 7 18.56 -27.08 2.59
C LEU A 7 17.70 -25.87 2.16
N TYR A 8 17.90 -24.73 2.79
CA TYR A 8 17.17 -23.49 2.48
C TYR A 8 17.91 -22.65 1.44
N SER A 9 17.17 -22.14 0.44
CA SER A 9 17.67 -21.16 -0.52
C SER A 9 16.98 -19.81 -0.31
N SER A 10 17.73 -18.83 0.18
CA SER A 10 17.24 -17.46 0.35
C SER A 10 16.89 -16.78 -0.98
N SER A 11 17.56 -17.16 -2.07
CA SER A 11 17.36 -16.58 -3.41
C SER A 11 16.15 -17.15 -4.15
N HIS A 12 15.57 -18.26 -3.69
CA HIS A 12 14.44 -18.88 -4.40
C HIS A 12 13.22 -17.96 -4.43
N ARG A 13 12.89 -17.32 -3.30
CA ARG A 13 11.75 -16.39 -3.19
C ARG A 13 11.93 -15.16 -4.09
N THR A 14 13.11 -14.56 -4.07
CA THR A 14 13.41 -13.38 -4.90
C THR A 14 13.44 -13.73 -6.39
N GLY A 15 13.97 -14.89 -6.76
CA GLY A 15 13.96 -15.39 -8.14
C GLY A 15 12.55 -15.66 -8.66
N LEU A 16 11.67 -16.25 -7.85
CA LEU A 16 10.27 -16.48 -8.20
C LEU A 16 9.55 -15.16 -8.50
N LEU A 17 9.69 -14.17 -7.61
CA LEU A 17 9.05 -12.87 -7.77
C LEU A 17 9.57 -12.11 -8.99
N SER A 18 10.89 -12.14 -9.20
CA SER A 18 11.53 -11.60 -10.42
C SER A 18 10.98 -12.26 -11.69
N GLY A 19 10.66 -13.56 -11.63
CA GLY A 19 9.99 -14.29 -12.70
C GLY A 19 8.60 -13.73 -13.00
N PHE A 20 7.76 -13.53 -11.99
CA PHE A 20 6.43 -12.91 -12.13
C PHE A 20 6.51 -11.48 -12.68
N GLN A 21 7.48 -10.68 -12.21
CA GLN A 21 7.69 -9.33 -12.72
C GLN A 21 7.99 -9.34 -14.22
N ARG A 22 8.86 -10.24 -14.68
CA ARG A 22 9.17 -10.41 -16.11
C ARG A 22 7.95 -10.87 -16.92
N LEU A 23 7.16 -11.80 -16.37
CA LEU A 23 5.93 -12.27 -17.03
C LEU A 23 4.94 -11.13 -17.24
N ARG A 24 4.72 -10.30 -16.22
CA ARG A 24 3.83 -9.13 -16.31
C ARG A 24 4.33 -8.10 -17.32
N ALA A 25 5.64 -7.80 -17.32
CA ALA A 25 6.23 -6.86 -18.28
C ALA A 25 6.07 -7.30 -19.74
N GLN A 26 5.97 -8.61 -19.99
CA GLN A 26 5.72 -9.20 -21.31
C GLN A 26 4.25 -9.53 -21.55
N THR A 27 3.35 -9.27 -20.58
CA THR A 27 1.94 -9.69 -20.59
C THR A 27 1.74 -11.21 -20.78
N ASN A 28 2.76 -12.00 -20.47
CA ASN A 28 2.74 -13.45 -20.64
C ASN A 28 1.98 -14.11 -19.49
N MET A 29 1.07 -15.04 -19.80
CA MET A 29 0.28 -15.79 -18.82
C MET A 29 -0.60 -14.92 -17.90
N CYS A 30 -0.81 -13.65 -18.23
CA CYS A 30 -1.79 -12.82 -17.54
C CYS A 30 -3.20 -13.33 -17.87
N ASP A 31 -4.00 -13.58 -16.83
CA ASP A 31 -5.32 -14.23 -16.89
C ASP A 31 -6.44 -13.31 -16.35
N VAL A 32 -6.11 -12.06 -16.05
CA VAL A 32 -7.06 -10.99 -15.72
C VAL A 32 -6.51 -9.63 -16.12
N VAL A 33 -7.40 -8.70 -16.47
CA VAL A 33 -7.09 -7.28 -16.66
C VAL A 33 -7.83 -6.45 -15.62
N LEU A 34 -7.09 -5.80 -14.73
CA LEU A 34 -7.68 -4.82 -13.82
C LEU A 34 -7.84 -3.48 -14.54
N GLU A 35 -8.92 -2.77 -14.26
CA GLU A 35 -9.19 -1.45 -14.81
C GLU A 35 -9.39 -0.45 -13.66
N ALA A 36 -8.72 0.69 -13.74
CA ALA A 36 -8.93 1.82 -12.84
C ALA A 36 -8.78 3.12 -13.64
N GLY A 37 -9.76 4.00 -13.55
CA GLY A 37 -9.71 5.33 -14.19
C GLY A 37 -9.43 5.30 -15.70
N GLY A 38 -9.90 4.27 -16.42
CA GLY A 38 -9.67 4.08 -17.85
C GLY A 38 -8.29 3.51 -18.21
N VAL A 39 -7.47 3.13 -17.23
CA VAL A 39 -6.17 2.49 -17.41
C VAL A 39 -6.28 0.99 -17.13
N TYR A 40 -5.64 0.18 -17.98
CA TYR A 40 -5.75 -1.28 -17.96
C TYR A 40 -4.43 -1.93 -17.52
N PHE A 41 -4.52 -2.88 -16.60
CA PHE A 41 -3.38 -3.55 -15.98
C PHE A 41 -3.51 -5.08 -16.11
N PRO A 42 -2.82 -5.71 -17.09
CA PRO A 42 -2.73 -7.16 -17.18
C PRO A 42 -2.00 -7.75 -15.96
N CYS A 43 -2.59 -8.77 -15.35
CA CYS A 43 -2.14 -9.35 -14.09
C CYS A 43 -2.36 -10.89 -14.05
N HIS A 44 -1.77 -11.53 -13.04
CA HIS A 44 -1.94 -12.94 -12.71
C HIS A 44 -2.82 -13.08 -11.46
N ARG A 45 -3.98 -13.70 -11.59
CA ARG A 45 -4.94 -13.95 -10.50
C ARG A 45 -4.28 -14.64 -9.30
N ALA A 46 -3.45 -15.65 -9.55
CA ALA A 46 -2.78 -16.41 -8.49
C ALA A 46 -1.85 -15.53 -7.63
N LEU A 47 -1.08 -14.64 -8.27
CA LEU A 47 -0.20 -13.73 -7.52
C LEU A 47 -1.03 -12.73 -6.70
N LEU A 48 -2.05 -12.13 -7.32
CA LEU A 48 -2.96 -11.19 -6.66
C LEU A 48 -3.64 -11.82 -5.44
N ALA A 49 -4.27 -12.98 -5.62
CA ALA A 49 -4.97 -13.70 -4.55
C ALA A 49 -4.02 -14.18 -3.44
N SER A 50 -2.76 -14.48 -3.74
CA SER A 50 -1.77 -14.84 -2.71
C SER A 50 -1.28 -13.66 -1.87
N SER A 51 -1.53 -12.43 -2.32
CA SER A 51 -0.95 -11.21 -1.73
C SER A 51 -1.99 -10.21 -1.20
N SER A 52 -3.28 -10.51 -1.35
CA SER A 52 -4.38 -9.60 -1.06
C SER A 52 -5.63 -10.40 -0.71
N GLU A 53 -6.21 -10.13 0.46
CA GLU A 53 -7.45 -10.75 0.90
C GLU A 53 -8.64 -10.35 0.01
N TYR A 54 -8.64 -9.11 -0.52
CA TYR A 54 -9.63 -8.67 -1.50
C TYR A 54 -9.59 -9.54 -2.76
N PHE A 55 -8.41 -9.75 -3.35
CA PHE A 55 -8.28 -10.59 -4.54
C PHE A 55 -8.47 -12.07 -4.24
N TRP A 56 -8.14 -12.52 -3.03
CA TRP A 56 -8.48 -13.87 -2.58
C TRP A 56 -10.00 -14.08 -2.55
N ALA A 57 -10.76 -13.18 -1.95
CA ALA A 57 -12.22 -13.25 -1.95
C ALA A 57 -12.78 -13.15 -3.39
N LEU A 58 -12.21 -12.27 -4.21
CA LEU A 58 -12.69 -12.07 -5.58
C LEU A 58 -12.43 -13.26 -6.51
N PHE A 59 -11.27 -13.94 -6.39
CA PHE A 59 -10.84 -14.98 -7.34
C PHE A 59 -10.82 -16.39 -6.76
N GLY A 60 -10.62 -16.54 -5.46
CA GLY A 60 -10.56 -17.81 -4.75
C GLY A 60 -11.94 -18.40 -4.45
N GLU A 61 -12.96 -17.57 -4.30
CA GLU A 61 -14.33 -18.01 -4.06
C GLU A 61 -15.11 -18.30 -5.36
N THR A 62 -16.31 -18.88 -5.25
CA THR A 62 -17.19 -19.14 -6.40
C THR A 62 -18.02 -17.90 -6.75
N THR A 63 -17.32 -16.81 -7.05
CA THR A 63 -17.90 -15.55 -7.55
C THR A 63 -18.06 -15.63 -9.07
N LEU A 64 -18.96 -14.81 -9.65
CA LEU A 64 -19.09 -14.69 -11.10
C LEU A 64 -17.83 -14.03 -11.71
N GLU A 65 -17.22 -13.12 -10.94
CA GLU A 65 -16.01 -12.38 -11.22
C GLU A 65 -14.77 -13.29 -11.33
N ARG A 66 -14.81 -14.49 -10.73
CA ARG A 66 -13.77 -15.51 -10.92
C ARG A 66 -13.56 -15.87 -12.39
N LEU A 67 -14.58 -15.75 -13.24
CA LEU A 67 -14.47 -16.06 -14.67
C LEU A 67 -14.32 -14.81 -15.55
N ALA A 68 -14.37 -13.61 -14.97
CA ALA A 68 -14.32 -12.37 -15.74
C ALA A 68 -12.91 -12.12 -16.31
N GLY A 69 -12.80 -11.88 -17.62
CA GLY A 69 -11.52 -11.48 -18.22
C GLY A 69 -11.01 -10.12 -17.74
N SER A 70 -11.88 -9.29 -17.17
CA SER A 70 -11.56 -7.96 -16.65
C SER A 70 -12.35 -7.60 -15.40
N VAL A 71 -11.75 -6.83 -14.51
CA VAL A 71 -12.33 -6.34 -13.25
C VAL A 71 -12.11 -4.84 -13.16
N SER A 72 -13.19 -4.07 -12.96
CA SER A 72 -13.12 -2.62 -12.75
C SER A 72 -13.04 -2.29 -11.26
N LEU A 73 -12.15 -1.36 -10.91
CA LEU A 73 -11.85 -0.92 -9.55
C LEU A 73 -12.07 0.60 -9.43
N PRO A 74 -13.33 1.08 -9.45
CA PRO A 74 -13.64 2.51 -9.52
C PRO A 74 -13.31 3.28 -8.23
N ALA A 75 -13.04 2.59 -7.13
CA ALA A 75 -12.75 3.18 -5.83
C ALA A 75 -11.28 3.61 -5.67
N ILE A 76 -10.40 3.29 -6.61
CA ILE A 76 -8.97 3.59 -6.51
C ILE A 76 -8.46 4.27 -7.79
N THR A 77 -7.41 5.07 -7.65
CA THR A 77 -6.79 5.76 -8.78
C THR A 77 -5.84 4.83 -9.56
N PRO A 78 -5.55 5.13 -10.85
CA PRO A 78 -4.55 4.39 -11.61
C PRO A 78 -3.17 4.40 -10.96
N GLU A 79 -2.77 5.54 -10.38
CA GLU A 79 -1.48 5.71 -9.71
C GLU A 79 -1.38 4.82 -8.45
N GLY A 80 -2.42 4.82 -7.62
CA GLY A 80 -2.46 3.96 -6.43
C GLY A 80 -2.43 2.48 -6.82
N LEU A 81 -3.22 2.07 -7.80
CA LEU A 81 -3.23 0.70 -8.28
C LEU A 81 -1.88 0.28 -8.87
N GLU A 82 -1.25 1.11 -9.70
CA GLU A 82 0.07 0.82 -10.29
C GLU A 82 1.12 0.61 -9.19
N ALA A 83 1.19 1.50 -8.19
CA ALA A 83 2.13 1.39 -7.09
C ALA A 83 1.95 0.09 -6.28
N ILE A 84 0.71 -0.31 -5.99
CA ILE A 84 0.43 -1.55 -5.29
C ILE A 84 0.79 -2.76 -6.15
N LEU A 85 0.43 -2.76 -7.44
CA LEU A 85 0.80 -3.86 -8.32
C LEU A 85 2.33 -3.96 -8.47
N ASP A 86 3.05 -2.86 -8.61
CA ASP A 86 4.51 -2.89 -8.66
C ASP A 86 5.11 -3.45 -7.37
N PHE A 87 4.54 -3.11 -6.22
CA PHE A 87 4.90 -3.73 -4.94
C PHE A 87 4.62 -5.24 -4.93
N LEU A 88 3.43 -5.69 -5.35
CA LEU A 88 3.09 -7.11 -5.38
C LEU A 88 4.01 -7.93 -6.29
N TYR A 89 4.56 -7.33 -7.35
CA TYR A 89 5.43 -8.00 -8.31
C TYR A 89 6.92 -7.84 -8.04
N SER A 90 7.35 -6.92 -7.18
CA SER A 90 8.77 -6.64 -6.93
C SER A 90 9.19 -6.72 -5.46
N GLY A 91 8.23 -6.60 -4.54
CA GLY A 91 8.46 -6.42 -3.11
C GLY A 91 8.85 -4.99 -2.72
N TRP A 92 8.93 -4.05 -3.67
CA TRP A 92 9.32 -2.66 -3.43
C TRP A 92 8.13 -1.72 -3.62
N LEU A 93 7.80 -0.95 -2.59
CA LEU A 93 6.73 0.04 -2.66
C LEU A 93 7.35 1.42 -2.97
N ARG A 94 7.05 1.97 -4.15
CA ARG A 94 7.46 3.31 -4.53
C ARG A 94 6.46 4.32 -3.95
N ILE A 95 6.89 5.09 -2.97
CA ILE A 95 6.05 6.05 -2.25
C ILE A 95 6.76 7.39 -2.05
N SER A 96 5.98 8.46 -2.03
CA SER A 96 6.40 9.83 -1.79
C SER A 96 5.28 10.59 -1.08
N THR A 97 5.57 11.74 -0.48
CA THR A 97 4.52 12.58 0.16
C THR A 97 3.32 12.89 -0.75
N PRO A 98 3.48 13.26 -2.05
CA PRO A 98 2.32 13.50 -2.91
C PRO A 98 1.57 12.23 -3.31
N SER A 99 2.26 11.09 -3.48
CA SER A 99 1.62 9.84 -3.90
C SER A 99 1.02 9.04 -2.75
N LEU A 100 1.46 9.29 -1.51
CA LEU A 100 1.05 8.57 -0.30
C LEU A 100 -0.47 8.41 -0.14
N PRO A 101 -1.33 9.44 -0.33
CA PRO A 101 -2.77 9.28 -0.16
C PRO A 101 -3.35 8.22 -1.12
N ALA A 102 -3.01 8.29 -2.41
CA ALA A 102 -3.48 7.36 -3.42
C ALA A 102 -2.96 5.92 -3.17
N VAL A 103 -1.69 5.80 -2.76
CA VAL A 103 -1.09 4.50 -2.44
C VAL A 103 -1.74 3.87 -1.21
N LEU A 104 -1.95 4.65 -0.14
CA LEU A 104 -2.57 4.15 1.10
C LEU A 104 -4.03 3.77 0.88
N GLU A 105 -4.79 4.57 0.13
CA GLU A 105 -6.17 4.26 -0.24
C GLU A 105 -6.25 2.94 -1.03
N ALA A 106 -5.39 2.78 -2.04
CA ALA A 106 -5.31 1.54 -2.80
C ALA A 106 -4.89 0.34 -1.93
N ALA A 107 -3.89 0.49 -1.05
CA ALA A 107 -3.45 -0.57 -0.14
C ALA A 107 -4.57 -1.03 0.79
N ARG A 108 -5.33 -0.09 1.35
CA ARG A 108 -6.47 -0.37 2.25
C ARG A 108 -7.63 -1.01 1.50
N TYR A 109 -7.99 -0.46 0.33
CA TYR A 109 -9.07 -1.00 -0.49
C TYR A 109 -8.77 -2.45 -0.93
N LEU A 110 -7.53 -2.71 -1.37
CA LEU A 110 -7.08 -4.01 -1.82
C LEU A 110 -6.62 -4.93 -0.66
N GLN A 111 -6.72 -4.49 0.59
CA GLN A 111 -6.36 -5.27 1.78
C GLN A 111 -4.93 -5.86 1.70
N VAL A 112 -3.97 -5.02 1.32
CA VAL A 112 -2.53 -5.36 1.26
C VAL A 112 -1.86 -4.79 2.52
N GLU A 113 -1.97 -5.51 3.64
CA GLU A 113 -1.55 -4.99 4.94
C GLU A 113 -0.05 -4.69 5.05
N THR A 114 0.79 -5.42 4.32
CA THR A 114 2.24 -5.10 4.28
C THR A 114 2.51 -3.76 3.62
N ALA A 115 1.76 -3.38 2.58
CA ALA A 115 1.90 -2.08 1.92
C ALA A 115 1.39 -0.94 2.83
N VAL A 116 0.30 -1.19 3.54
CA VAL A 116 -0.21 -0.31 4.59
C VAL A 116 0.85 -0.03 5.65
N SER A 117 1.47 -1.06 6.23
CA SER A 117 2.50 -0.89 7.27
C SER A 117 3.73 -0.12 6.79
N ILE A 118 4.07 -0.24 5.49
CA ILE A 118 5.12 0.59 4.88
C ILE A 118 4.67 2.05 4.81
N CYS A 119 3.42 2.34 4.45
CA CYS A 119 2.88 3.69 4.44
C CYS A 119 2.87 4.31 5.85
N GLU A 120 2.48 3.54 6.87
CA GLU A 120 2.50 3.96 8.28
C GLU A 120 3.93 4.30 8.75
N SER A 121 4.90 3.44 8.43
CA SER A 121 6.32 3.71 8.72
C SER A 121 6.82 4.96 8.01
N PHE A 122 6.51 5.12 6.72
CA PHE A 122 6.87 6.30 5.94
C PHE A 122 6.28 7.60 6.54
N MET A 123 5.05 7.54 7.04
CA MET A 123 4.42 8.68 7.70
C MET A 123 5.09 9.02 9.04
N THR A 124 5.38 8.00 9.84
CA THR A 124 5.99 8.17 11.16
C THR A 124 7.42 8.71 11.05
N ASP A 125 8.24 8.12 10.18
CA ASP A 125 9.64 8.52 9.97
C ASP A 125 9.75 9.89 9.29
N GLY A 126 8.79 10.22 8.41
CA GLY A 126 8.74 11.48 7.67
C GLY A 126 8.02 12.62 8.39
N LEU A 127 7.48 12.40 9.58
CA LEU A 127 6.64 13.37 10.29
C LEU A 127 7.43 14.63 10.67
N ASN A 128 6.90 15.80 10.31
CA ASN A 128 7.48 17.10 10.63
C ASN A 128 6.41 18.20 10.69
N ALA A 129 6.83 19.41 11.08
CA ALA A 129 5.94 20.56 11.22
C ALA A 129 5.15 20.92 9.95
N LEU A 130 5.69 20.65 8.75
CA LEU A 130 5.06 21.02 7.48
C LEU A 130 3.99 20.02 7.03
N ASN A 131 4.13 18.74 7.39
CA ASN A 131 3.22 17.68 6.96
C ASN A 131 2.32 17.13 8.08
N CYS A 132 2.55 17.49 9.35
CA CYS A 132 1.81 16.95 10.50
C CYS A 132 0.29 17.06 10.39
N CYS A 133 -0.26 18.18 9.92
CA CYS A 133 -1.71 18.32 9.70
C CYS A 133 -2.23 17.37 8.60
N CYS A 134 -1.47 17.23 7.50
CA CYS A 134 -1.85 16.35 6.40
C CYS A 134 -1.81 14.88 6.85
N TYR A 135 -0.76 14.50 7.58
CA TYR A 135 -0.60 13.15 8.12
C TYR A 135 -1.63 12.84 9.20
N ALA A 136 -2.02 13.80 10.03
CA ALA A 136 -3.12 13.63 10.99
C ALA A 136 -4.44 13.33 10.27
N ASN A 137 -4.80 14.12 9.25
CA ASN A 137 -6.03 13.90 8.48
C ASN A 137 -6.04 12.53 7.77
N LEU A 138 -4.91 12.16 7.15
CA LEU A 138 -4.79 10.87 6.49
C LEU A 138 -4.84 9.70 7.49
N ALA A 139 -4.17 9.85 8.63
CA ALA A 139 -4.16 8.85 9.69
C ALA A 139 -5.56 8.65 10.31
N GLU A 140 -6.30 9.73 10.51
CA GLU A 140 -7.69 9.67 11.00
C GLU A 140 -8.59 8.92 10.00
N HIS A 141 -8.53 9.29 8.72
CA HIS A 141 -9.32 8.65 7.67
C HIS A 141 -9.10 7.14 7.55
N HIS A 142 -7.84 6.69 7.72
CA HIS A 142 -7.46 5.28 7.61
C HIS A 142 -7.33 4.56 8.96
N SER A 143 -7.75 5.18 10.06
CA SER A 143 -7.67 4.62 11.42
C SER A 143 -6.24 4.24 11.89
N LEU A 144 -5.23 4.99 11.43
CA LEU A 144 -3.81 4.83 11.80
C LEU A 144 -3.52 5.52 13.14
N ARG A 145 -3.91 4.88 14.25
CA ARG A 145 -3.91 5.51 15.58
C ARG A 145 -2.54 6.03 16.02
N ASP A 146 -1.48 5.25 15.82
CA ASP A 146 -0.14 5.61 16.26
C ASP A 146 0.40 6.83 15.49
N VAL A 147 0.16 6.87 14.18
CA VAL A 147 0.51 8.00 13.31
C VAL A 147 -0.30 9.25 13.69
N LEU A 148 -1.60 9.08 13.96
CA LEU A 148 -2.48 10.18 14.38
C LEU A 148 -2.02 10.79 15.70
N GLU A 149 -1.66 9.96 16.68
CA GLU A 149 -1.16 10.43 17.97
C GLU A 149 0.15 11.21 17.80
N ALA A 150 1.13 10.65 17.09
CA ALA A 150 2.40 11.32 16.82
C ALA A 150 2.21 12.66 16.07
N ALA A 151 1.32 12.69 15.08
CA ALA A 151 1.00 13.89 14.34
C ALA A 151 0.36 14.97 15.24
N ASN A 152 -0.61 14.60 16.08
CA ASN A 152 -1.25 15.52 17.02
C ASN A 152 -0.26 16.07 18.07
N GLN A 153 0.67 15.25 18.55
CA GLN A 153 1.74 15.72 19.44
C GLN A 153 2.62 16.77 18.75
N THR A 154 2.99 16.54 17.49
CA THR A 154 3.78 17.48 16.67
C THR A 154 3.02 18.79 16.46
N ILE A 155 1.74 18.73 16.09
CA ILE A 155 0.87 19.91 15.95
C ILE A 155 0.83 20.72 17.26
N ALA A 156 0.67 20.06 18.41
CA ALA A 156 0.64 20.72 19.71
C ALA A 156 1.97 21.38 20.10
N VAL A 157 3.12 20.83 19.66
CA VAL A 157 4.44 21.47 19.85
C VAL A 157 4.55 22.73 18.99
N GLU A 158 4.19 22.65 17.72
CA GLU A 158 4.25 23.79 16.79
C GLU A 158 3.31 24.93 17.20
N MET A 159 2.09 24.60 17.62
CA MET A 159 1.15 25.60 18.16
C MET A 159 1.72 26.30 19.40
N ARG A 160 2.33 25.57 20.34
CA ARG A 160 2.99 26.17 21.51
C ARG A 160 4.14 27.10 21.11
N HIS A 161 4.91 26.74 20.09
CA HIS A 161 5.99 27.58 19.58
C HIS A 161 5.45 28.87 18.94
N CYS A 162 4.37 28.78 18.16
CA CYS A 162 3.69 29.91 17.55
C CYS A 162 3.09 30.87 18.61
N CYS A 163 2.40 30.34 19.63
CA CYS A 163 1.83 31.15 20.72
C CYS A 163 2.91 31.92 21.49
N LYS A 164 4.07 31.31 21.76
CA LYS A 164 5.21 31.99 22.39
C LYS A 164 5.79 33.10 21.53
N LYS A 165 5.91 32.89 20.21
CA LYS A 165 6.39 33.91 19.25
C LYS A 165 5.41 35.07 19.09
N ALA A 166 4.11 34.80 19.16
CA ALA A 166 3.06 35.81 19.05
C ALA A 166 2.88 36.67 20.31
N GLY A 167 3.68 36.48 21.35
CA GLY A 167 3.57 37.25 22.60
C GLY A 167 2.31 36.96 23.41
N MET A 168 1.59 35.87 23.11
CA MET A 168 0.43 35.42 23.89
C MET A 168 0.93 34.73 25.16
N ILE A 169 1.34 35.53 26.14
CA ILE A 169 1.51 35.08 27.52
C ILE A 169 0.11 34.75 28.02
N PHE A 170 -0.24 33.47 28.14
CA PHE A 170 -1.35 33.07 29.00
C PHE A 170 -0.92 33.34 30.43
N SER A 171 -1.27 34.52 30.93
CA SER A 171 -1.15 34.90 32.33
C SER A 171 -2.30 34.28 33.11
N GLY A 172 -1.95 33.38 34.05
CA GLY A 172 -2.81 32.97 35.18
C GLY A 172 -3.58 31.68 34.96
#